data_AF-A0A0H2RS69-F1
#
_entry.id   AF-A0A0H2RS69-F1
#
_cell.length_a   1.000
_cell.length_b   1.000
_cell.length_c   1.000
_cell.angle_alpha   90.00
_cell.angle_beta   90.00
_cell.angle_gamma   90.00
#
_symmetry.space_group_name_H-M   'P 1'
#
loop_
_entity.id
_entity.type
_entity.pdbx_description
1 polymer ?
#
loop_
_entity_poly.entity_id
_entity_poly.type
_entity_poly.pdbx_seq_one_letter_code
_entity_poly.pdbx_strand_id
1 'polypeptide(L)'
;MNETTTTATTAVTAAANAILSLRAIYSAADSDRQYSHLFRASLLAFVGFYYAVSPFYKTPKQKSWILTTLSAFLMTACSVPFLLDYFRGGFSVAASPISSPFAYGVNKVFQAYLVADLALGALHYRKQVNLLSGWIHHAMYVVVTEYAMRNGLAGLFALAAAMEAPTFLLGLGSLHSRARTDVGFASIFFITRIVFNAALIYAYSVKANREGLLEGSWVPASVLTMAFGMHAMWFKGCVNGFVKRAREAKAKRMDAEVKVKVIGLKGLEVSSEPVPVPALTAATIASTTATAKPAPRFATLPRRRERKTFRAEIPALPPAAPSIPKSHSHSHSPAHARRRSALPDDYLSASWHAGSRTPPPLFSGSGSSDTESDEEVHTPFDGVEGTRGPVVVGVDCPSDPSSSSTSLRLAQEQIAKPWSPPAPVPILRLPLNLGRTEMVDAMGTRARLRLRALRERIRARGADVVGRLRLGGAGLGEGAAWGYHEGGGAGGVPGGFVGVGGVEAAERTSPVEVVAY
;
A
#
# COMPACT_ATOMS: atom_id res chain seq x y z
N MET A 1 3.61 43.47 -44.01
CA MET A 1 2.80 42.26 -44.29
C MET A 1 3.07 41.08 -43.34
N ASN A 2 4.15 41.05 -42.54
CA ASN A 2 4.46 39.85 -41.75
C ASN A 2 3.77 39.79 -40.37
N GLU A 3 3.50 40.93 -39.73
CA GLU A 3 2.97 41.00 -38.35
C GLU A 3 1.55 40.44 -38.21
N THR A 4 0.70 40.64 -39.22
CA THR A 4 -0.68 40.14 -39.28
C THR A 4 -0.78 38.62 -39.28
N THR A 5 0.28 37.92 -39.71
CA THR A 5 0.30 36.45 -39.75
C THR A 5 0.62 35.86 -38.37
N THR A 6 1.48 36.53 -37.59
CA THR A 6 1.92 36.06 -36.28
C THR A 6 0.77 36.05 -35.25
N THR A 7 -0.02 37.13 -35.20
CA THR A 7 -1.16 37.26 -34.27
C THR A 7 -2.24 36.21 -34.53
N ALA A 8 -2.53 35.92 -35.81
CA ALA A 8 -3.47 34.87 -36.19
C ALA A 8 -3.02 33.48 -35.70
N THR A 9 -1.74 33.13 -35.86
CA THR A 9 -1.20 31.85 -35.36
C THR A 9 -1.34 31.75 -33.84
N THR A 10 -0.97 32.80 -33.09
CA THR A 10 -1.06 32.78 -31.62
C THR A 10 -2.50 32.64 -31.12
N ALA A 11 -3.48 33.26 -31.79
CA ALA A 11 -4.89 33.15 -31.44
C ALA A 11 -5.42 31.71 -31.64
N VAL A 12 -5.06 31.06 -32.75
CA VAL A 12 -5.44 29.66 -33.03
C VAL A 12 -4.82 28.70 -32.02
N THR A 13 -3.54 28.87 -31.65
CA THR A 13 -2.90 28.05 -30.61
C THR A 13 -3.54 28.25 -29.23
N ALA A 14 -3.86 29.49 -28.86
CA ALA A 14 -4.55 29.79 -27.60
C ALA A 14 -5.95 29.14 -27.55
N ALA A 15 -6.73 29.24 -28.64
CA ALA A 15 -8.05 28.63 -28.74
C ALA A 15 -7.98 27.09 -28.66
N ALA A 16 -7.02 26.46 -29.34
CA ALA A 16 -6.80 25.02 -29.27
C ALA A 16 -6.48 24.55 -27.84
N ASN A 17 -5.58 25.26 -27.14
CA ASN A 17 -5.23 24.96 -25.75
C ASN A 17 -6.41 25.15 -24.78
N ALA A 18 -7.26 26.16 -25.02
CA ALA A 18 -8.48 26.37 -24.24
C ALA A 18 -9.51 25.25 -24.46
N ILE A 19 -9.71 24.80 -25.70
CA ILE A 19 -10.61 23.68 -26.03
C ILE A 19 -10.11 22.36 -25.40
N LEU A 20 -8.80 22.09 -25.44
CA LEU A 20 -8.21 20.92 -24.78
C LEU A 20 -8.41 20.98 -23.26
N SER A 21 -8.21 22.17 -22.66
CA SER A 21 -8.41 22.39 -21.23
C SER A 21 -9.88 22.18 -20.81
N LEU A 22 -10.84 22.73 -21.56
CA LEU A 22 -12.27 22.52 -21.33
C LEU A 22 -12.67 21.04 -21.48
N ARG A 23 -12.11 20.34 -22.48
CA ARG A 23 -12.34 18.89 -22.67
C ARG A 23 -11.79 18.06 -21.51
N ALA A 24 -10.62 18.42 -20.98
CA ALA A 24 -10.05 17.77 -19.80
C ALA A 24 -10.92 17.99 -18.55
N ILE A 25 -11.38 19.24 -18.31
CA ILE A 25 -12.27 19.59 -17.19
C ILE A 25 -13.59 18.81 -17.30
N TYR A 26 -14.23 18.78 -18.48
CA TYR A 26 -15.48 18.05 -18.68
C TYR A 26 -15.30 16.54 -18.50
N SER A 27 -14.22 15.96 -19.05
CA SER A 27 -13.89 14.53 -18.89
C SER A 27 -13.64 14.15 -17.43
N ALA A 28 -13.03 15.05 -16.64
CA ALA A 28 -12.81 14.84 -15.21
C ALA A 28 -14.12 14.91 -14.41
N ALA A 29 -15.00 15.86 -14.74
CA ALA A 29 -16.31 16.02 -14.08
C ALA A 29 -17.25 14.82 -14.32
N ASP A 30 -17.33 14.33 -15.57
CA ASP A 30 -18.14 13.15 -15.91
C ASP A 30 -17.56 11.87 -15.26
N SER A 31 -16.23 11.73 -15.25
CA SER A 31 -15.55 10.63 -14.54
C SER A 31 -15.86 10.64 -13.04
N ASP A 32 -15.78 11.79 -12.36
CA ASP A 32 -16.06 11.85 -10.92
C ASP A 32 -17.54 11.54 -10.62
N ARG A 33 -18.47 12.02 -11.46
CA ARG A 33 -19.88 11.62 -11.39
C ARG A 33 -20.03 10.11 -11.55
N GLN A 34 -19.36 9.51 -12.53
CA GLN A 34 -19.39 8.07 -12.82
C GLN A 34 -18.89 7.25 -11.63
N TYR A 35 -17.74 7.58 -11.01
CA TYR A 35 -17.19 6.79 -9.90
C TYR A 35 -17.68 7.21 -8.49
N SER A 36 -18.49 8.28 -8.37
CA SER A 36 -19.05 8.75 -7.10
C SER A 36 -19.87 7.68 -6.35
N HIS A 37 -20.52 6.76 -7.06
CA HIS A 37 -21.28 5.66 -6.47
C HIS A 37 -20.33 4.57 -5.90
N LEU A 38 -19.24 4.27 -6.61
CA LEU A 38 -18.24 3.30 -6.19
C LEU A 38 -17.48 3.77 -4.94
N PHE A 39 -17.14 5.07 -4.86
CA PHE A 39 -16.56 5.66 -3.63
C PHE A 39 -17.51 5.49 -2.44
N ARG A 40 -18.80 5.86 -2.57
CA ARG A 40 -19.80 5.73 -1.50
C ARG A 40 -20.03 4.28 -1.09
N ALA A 41 -20.18 3.36 -2.05
CA ALA A 41 -20.34 1.94 -1.78
C ALA A 41 -19.10 1.35 -1.07
N SER A 42 -17.89 1.71 -1.51
CA SER A 42 -16.64 1.26 -0.88
C SER A 42 -16.48 1.80 0.54
N LEU A 43 -16.86 3.07 0.78
CA LEU A 43 -16.79 3.71 2.09
C LEU A 43 -17.69 2.97 3.09
N LEU A 44 -18.94 2.70 2.71
CA LEU A 44 -19.88 1.91 3.49
C LEU A 44 -19.39 0.46 3.69
N ALA A 45 -18.81 -0.16 2.66
CA ALA A 45 -18.26 -1.50 2.75
C ALA A 45 -17.06 -1.61 3.71
N PHE A 46 -16.13 -0.66 3.71
CA PHE A 46 -15.02 -0.62 4.66
C PHE A 46 -15.50 -0.38 6.09
N VAL A 47 -16.44 0.56 6.31
CA VAL A 47 -17.01 0.81 7.64
C VAL A 47 -17.79 -0.40 8.16
N GLY A 48 -18.63 -1.02 7.32
CA GLY A 48 -19.35 -2.25 7.66
C GLY A 48 -18.42 -3.42 7.96
N PHE A 49 -17.37 -3.62 7.15
CA PHE A 49 -16.35 -4.65 7.38
C PHE A 49 -15.61 -4.42 8.70
N TYR A 50 -15.24 -3.18 9.04
CA TYR A 50 -14.62 -2.88 10.33
C TYR A 50 -15.53 -3.27 11.50
N TYR A 51 -16.81 -2.89 11.48
CA TYR A 51 -17.74 -3.23 12.55
C TYR A 51 -18.02 -4.74 12.63
N ALA A 52 -18.13 -5.43 11.50
CA ALA A 52 -18.30 -6.89 11.47
C ALA A 52 -17.07 -7.67 11.98
N VAL A 53 -15.85 -7.17 11.71
CA VAL A 53 -14.59 -7.88 12.00
C VAL A 53 -13.95 -7.47 13.32
N SER A 54 -14.17 -6.24 13.80
CA SER A 54 -13.56 -5.76 15.05
C SER A 54 -13.92 -6.52 16.34
N PRO A 55 -15.06 -7.23 16.50
CA PRO A 55 -15.33 -8.06 17.67
C PRO A 55 -14.32 -9.21 17.87
N PHE A 56 -13.74 -9.72 16.78
CA PHE A 56 -12.75 -10.81 16.84
C PHE A 56 -11.37 -10.35 17.36
N TYR A 57 -11.12 -9.03 17.43
CA TYR A 57 -9.83 -8.45 17.82
C TYR A 57 -9.92 -7.69 19.14
N LYS A 58 -9.32 -8.26 20.19
CA LYS A 58 -9.44 -7.73 21.57
C LYS A 58 -8.68 -6.43 21.82
N THR A 59 -7.53 -6.21 21.18
CA THR A 59 -6.70 -5.03 21.45
C THR A 59 -6.99 -3.87 20.49
N PRO A 60 -6.97 -2.60 20.94
CA PRO A 60 -7.17 -1.45 20.04
C PRO A 60 -6.08 -1.38 18.96
N LYS A 61 -4.86 -1.85 19.26
CA LYS A 61 -3.77 -1.98 18.30
C LYS A 61 -4.08 -2.98 17.19
N GLN A 62 -4.74 -4.11 17.47
CA GLN A 62 -5.19 -5.00 16.40
C GLN A 62 -6.34 -4.37 15.59
N LYS A 63 -7.30 -3.72 16.25
CA LYS A 63 -8.42 -3.05 15.57
C LYS A 63 -7.93 -2.00 14.54
N SER A 64 -6.92 -1.21 14.90
CA SER A 64 -6.31 -0.22 14.00
C SER A 64 -5.52 -0.79 12.81
N TRP A 65 -5.35 -2.11 12.70
CA TRP A 65 -4.74 -2.76 11.52
C TRP A 65 -5.76 -3.47 10.62
N ILE A 66 -7.05 -3.53 10.99
CA ILE A 66 -8.08 -4.27 10.22
C ILE A 66 -8.21 -3.70 8.81
N LEU A 67 -8.49 -2.39 8.69
CA LEU A 67 -8.69 -1.73 7.40
C LEU A 67 -7.40 -1.59 6.62
N THR A 68 -6.30 -1.22 7.27
CA THR A 68 -4.98 -1.12 6.64
C THR A 68 -4.54 -2.45 6.01
N THR A 69 -4.79 -3.59 6.68
CA THR A 69 -4.44 -4.92 6.12
C THR A 69 -5.31 -5.28 4.93
N LEU A 70 -6.63 -5.04 4.99
CA LEU A 70 -7.54 -5.31 3.87
C LEU A 70 -7.21 -4.41 2.66
N SER A 71 -7.04 -3.11 2.89
CA SER A 71 -6.71 -2.15 1.84
C SER A 71 -5.35 -2.47 1.20
N ALA A 72 -4.30 -2.70 1.99
CA ALA A 72 -2.99 -3.06 1.47
C ALA A 72 -3.01 -4.37 0.66
N PHE A 73 -3.83 -5.36 1.06
CA PHE A 73 -4.07 -6.57 0.27
C PHE A 73 -4.72 -6.24 -1.09
N LEU A 74 -5.85 -5.51 -1.08
CA LEU A 74 -6.58 -5.13 -2.29
C LEU A 74 -5.69 -4.31 -3.24
N MET A 75 -4.99 -3.30 -2.73
CA MET A 75 -4.08 -2.46 -3.53
C MET A 75 -2.91 -3.26 -4.11
N THR A 76 -2.34 -4.21 -3.35
CA THR A 76 -1.30 -5.11 -3.89
C THR A 76 -1.87 -5.99 -4.99
N ALA A 77 -3.04 -6.61 -4.80
CA ALA A 77 -3.68 -7.49 -5.79
C ALA A 77 -4.09 -6.74 -7.07
N CYS A 78 -4.71 -5.57 -6.92
CA CYS A 78 -5.13 -4.72 -8.04
C CYS A 78 -3.96 -4.08 -8.80
N SER A 79 -2.76 -4.01 -8.22
CA SER A 79 -1.54 -3.58 -8.93
C SER A 79 -0.98 -4.60 -9.92
N VAL A 80 -1.34 -5.88 -9.78
CA VAL A 80 -0.73 -6.98 -10.56
C VAL A 80 -0.88 -6.82 -12.08
N PRO A 81 -2.04 -6.45 -12.66
CA PRO A 81 -2.14 -6.19 -14.10
C PRO A 81 -1.18 -5.09 -14.57
N PHE A 82 -1.15 -3.95 -13.87
CA PHE A 82 -0.28 -2.82 -14.20
C PHE A 82 1.21 -3.18 -14.10
N LEU A 83 1.60 -3.97 -13.09
CA LEU A 83 2.94 -4.54 -12.97
C LEU A 83 3.30 -5.45 -14.14
N LEU A 84 2.41 -6.37 -14.52
CA LEU A 84 2.63 -7.28 -15.65
C LEU A 84 2.83 -6.52 -16.95
N ASP A 85 2.04 -5.47 -17.20
CA ASP A 85 2.15 -4.65 -18.41
C ASP A 85 3.41 -3.76 -18.39
N TYR A 86 3.80 -3.24 -17.23
CA TYR A 86 5.08 -2.54 -17.03
C TYR A 86 6.30 -3.47 -17.29
N PHE A 87 6.26 -4.72 -16.83
CA PHE A 87 7.32 -5.70 -17.11
C PHE A 87 7.33 -6.16 -18.58
N ARG A 88 6.17 -6.42 -19.18
CA ARG A 88 6.02 -6.74 -20.62
C ARG A 88 6.53 -5.61 -21.51
N GLY A 89 6.26 -4.36 -21.12
CA GLY A 89 6.79 -3.15 -21.73
C GLY A 89 8.27 -2.88 -21.49
N GLY A 90 9.03 -3.83 -20.94
CA GLY A 90 10.47 -3.68 -20.72
C GLY A 90 10.83 -2.58 -19.73
N PHE A 91 10.05 -2.43 -18.64
CA PHE A 91 10.14 -1.35 -17.66
C PHE A 91 9.78 0.05 -18.21
N SER A 92 9.09 0.12 -19.36
CA SER A 92 8.52 1.36 -19.87
C SER A 92 7.22 1.72 -19.16
N VAL A 93 7.17 2.92 -18.57
CA VAL A 93 5.94 3.49 -18.00
C VAL A 93 4.87 3.80 -19.04
N ALA A 94 5.24 3.94 -20.33
CA ALA A 94 4.30 4.11 -21.44
C ALA A 94 3.47 2.85 -21.76
N ALA A 95 3.92 1.67 -21.30
CA ALA A 95 3.24 0.40 -21.56
C ALA A 95 2.14 0.08 -20.53
N SER A 96 2.14 0.76 -19.37
CA SER A 96 1.05 0.64 -18.41
C SER A 96 -0.13 1.50 -18.87
N PRO A 97 -1.37 0.98 -18.94
CA PRO A 97 -2.51 1.75 -19.43
C PRO A 97 -2.87 2.89 -18.45
N ILE A 98 -2.38 4.08 -18.76
CA ILE A 98 -2.43 5.29 -17.92
C ILE A 98 -3.85 5.60 -17.42
N SER A 99 -4.85 5.50 -18.30
CA SER A 99 -6.25 5.86 -18.02
C SER A 99 -7.21 4.71 -18.32
N SER A 100 -7.11 3.59 -17.59
CA SER A 100 -8.12 2.51 -17.65
C SER A 100 -9.25 2.73 -16.63
N PRO A 101 -10.52 2.40 -16.94
CA PRO A 101 -11.64 2.46 -15.97
C PRO A 101 -11.37 1.68 -14.67
N PHE A 102 -10.67 0.55 -14.78
CA PHE A 102 -10.23 -0.23 -13.62
C PHE A 102 -9.28 0.57 -12.71
N ALA A 103 -8.36 1.37 -13.27
CA ALA A 103 -7.48 2.21 -12.48
C ALA A 103 -8.25 3.24 -11.65
N TYR A 104 -9.19 3.98 -12.26
CA TYR A 104 -10.06 4.93 -11.54
C TYR A 104 -10.87 4.22 -10.44
N GLY A 105 -11.41 3.04 -10.73
CA GLY A 105 -12.12 2.24 -9.75
C GLY A 105 -11.27 1.91 -8.52
N VAL A 106 -10.05 1.38 -8.74
CA VAL A 106 -9.08 1.07 -7.67
C VAL A 106 -8.68 2.34 -6.89
N ASN A 107 -8.49 3.47 -7.56
CA ASN A 107 -8.15 4.75 -6.92
C ASN A 107 -9.30 5.28 -6.03
N LYS A 108 -10.56 5.24 -6.49
CA LYS A 108 -11.73 5.66 -5.69
C LYS A 108 -12.03 4.69 -4.53
N VAL A 109 -11.79 3.39 -4.70
CA VAL A 109 -11.81 2.40 -3.60
C VAL A 109 -10.73 2.74 -2.55
N PHE A 110 -9.52 3.09 -2.97
CA PHE A 110 -8.45 3.49 -2.04
C PHE A 110 -8.77 4.77 -1.28
N GLN A 111 -9.29 5.81 -1.94
CA GLN A 111 -9.76 7.02 -1.27
C GLN A 111 -10.83 6.71 -0.22
N ALA A 112 -11.76 5.82 -0.52
CA ALA A 112 -12.81 5.41 0.41
C ALA A 112 -12.23 4.71 1.65
N TYR A 113 -11.19 3.88 1.49
CA TYR A 113 -10.43 3.32 2.61
C TYR A 113 -9.77 4.42 3.46
N LEU A 114 -9.08 5.37 2.83
CA LEU A 114 -8.35 6.43 3.56
C LEU A 114 -9.30 7.27 4.42
N VAL A 115 -10.46 7.63 3.87
CA VAL A 115 -11.50 8.36 4.60
C VAL A 115 -12.12 7.49 5.71
N ALA A 116 -12.38 6.20 5.46
CA ALA A 116 -12.87 5.28 6.48
C ALA A 116 -11.89 5.12 7.66
N ASP A 117 -10.59 4.95 7.38
CA ASP A 117 -9.57 4.75 8.42
C ASP A 117 -9.26 6.04 9.18
N LEU A 118 -9.29 7.21 8.55
CA LEU A 118 -9.21 8.50 9.24
C LEU A 118 -10.41 8.71 10.19
N ALA A 119 -11.64 8.41 9.73
CA ALA A 119 -12.85 8.56 10.54
C ALA A 119 -12.91 7.54 11.70
N LEU A 120 -12.70 6.25 11.42
CA LEU A 120 -12.68 5.21 12.46
C LEU A 120 -11.46 5.34 13.38
N GLY A 121 -10.34 5.83 12.85
CA GLY A 121 -9.17 6.24 13.63
C GLY A 121 -9.48 7.37 14.60
N ALA A 122 -10.27 8.38 14.20
CA ALA A 122 -10.67 9.47 15.09
C ALA A 122 -11.57 8.98 16.24
N LEU A 123 -12.49 8.07 15.93
CA LEU A 123 -13.52 7.56 16.84
C LEU A 123 -13.02 6.45 17.79
N HIS A 124 -12.35 5.42 17.25
CA HIS A 124 -12.12 4.15 17.96
C HIS A 124 -10.67 3.92 18.40
N TYR A 125 -9.69 4.44 17.67
CA TYR A 125 -8.27 4.11 17.90
C TYR A 125 -7.30 5.28 17.74
N ARG A 126 -7.73 6.50 18.11
CA ARG A 126 -6.95 7.76 17.94
C ARG A 126 -5.53 7.70 18.51
N LYS A 127 -5.34 6.99 19.64
CA LYS A 127 -4.03 6.76 20.28
C LYS A 127 -3.10 5.79 19.53
N GLN A 128 -3.58 5.09 18.50
CA GLN A 128 -2.78 4.19 17.64
C GLN A 128 -2.38 4.85 16.31
N VAL A 129 -3.13 5.85 15.84
CA VAL A 129 -2.85 6.54 14.57
C VAL A 129 -1.74 7.58 14.78
N ASN A 130 -0.55 7.30 14.26
CA ASN A 130 0.61 8.19 14.33
C ASN A 130 0.37 9.48 13.50
N LEU A 131 0.85 10.64 13.97
CA LEU A 131 0.70 11.92 13.28
C LEU A 131 1.29 11.90 11.86
N LEU A 132 2.53 11.42 11.70
CA LEU A 132 3.23 11.45 10.42
C LEU A 132 2.79 10.29 9.52
N SER A 133 2.84 9.04 10.02
CA SER A 133 2.61 7.85 9.19
C SER A 133 1.14 7.41 9.10
N GLY A 134 0.24 8.08 9.81
CA GLY A 134 -1.21 7.86 9.76
C GLY A 134 -1.92 9.12 9.27
N TRP A 135 -2.11 10.10 10.16
CA TRP A 135 -2.92 11.31 9.88
C TRP A 135 -2.46 12.07 8.63
N ILE A 136 -1.21 12.56 8.61
CA ILE A 136 -0.66 13.31 7.48
C ILE A 136 -0.54 12.40 6.24
N HIS A 137 -0.08 11.16 6.42
CA HIS A 137 0.11 10.20 5.33
C HIS A 137 -1.19 9.90 4.57
N HIS A 138 -2.27 9.58 5.29
CA HIS A 138 -3.55 9.23 4.68
C HIS A 138 -4.25 10.46 4.07
N ALA A 139 -4.19 11.62 4.74
CA ALA A 139 -4.72 12.87 4.18
C ALA A 139 -3.99 13.28 2.89
N MET A 140 -2.65 13.22 2.88
CA MET A 140 -1.85 13.45 1.67
C MET A 140 -2.18 12.45 0.57
N TYR A 141 -2.42 11.18 0.88
CA TYR A 141 -2.82 10.20 -0.13
C TYR A 141 -4.21 10.48 -0.72
N VAL A 142 -5.18 11.00 0.02
CA VAL A 142 -6.47 11.40 -0.57
C VAL A 142 -6.24 12.46 -1.66
N VAL A 143 -5.45 13.50 -1.36
CA VAL A 143 -5.10 14.58 -2.29
C VAL A 143 -4.29 14.08 -3.49
N VAL A 144 -3.26 13.25 -3.26
CA VAL A 144 -2.41 12.71 -4.33
C VAL A 144 -3.19 11.77 -5.25
N THR A 145 -4.10 10.95 -4.70
CA THR A 145 -4.95 10.04 -5.49
C THR A 145 -5.97 10.84 -6.32
N GLU A 146 -6.54 11.91 -5.75
CA GLU A 146 -7.46 12.80 -6.47
C GLU A 146 -6.76 13.56 -7.59
N TYR A 147 -5.58 14.12 -7.31
CA TYR A 147 -4.72 14.74 -8.32
C TYR A 147 -4.36 13.75 -9.43
N ALA A 148 -3.96 12.51 -9.08
CA ALA A 148 -3.63 11.49 -10.06
C ALA A 148 -4.80 11.22 -11.00
N MET A 149 -6.02 11.00 -10.48
CA MET A 149 -7.20 10.79 -11.32
C MET A 149 -7.54 12.01 -12.20
N ARG A 150 -7.53 13.23 -11.66
CA ARG A 150 -7.86 14.45 -12.43
C ARG A 150 -6.88 14.75 -13.56
N ASN A 151 -5.65 14.27 -13.47
CA ASN A 151 -4.61 14.41 -14.51
C ASN A 151 -4.45 13.13 -15.35
N GLY A 152 -5.40 12.19 -15.31
CA GLY A 152 -5.35 10.95 -16.07
C GLY A 152 -4.36 9.89 -15.56
N LEU A 153 -3.58 10.18 -14.51
CA LEU A 153 -2.50 9.37 -13.96
C LEU A 153 -2.98 8.22 -13.04
N ALA A 154 -4.26 7.84 -13.09
CA ALA A 154 -4.84 6.81 -12.23
C ALA A 154 -4.09 5.45 -12.35
N GLY A 155 -3.65 5.10 -13.56
CA GLY A 155 -2.87 3.89 -13.85
C GLY A 155 -1.45 3.91 -13.27
N LEU A 156 -0.81 5.08 -13.19
CA LEU A 156 0.45 5.24 -12.44
C LEU A 156 0.21 4.98 -10.95
N PHE A 157 -0.85 5.53 -10.36
CA PHE A 157 -1.15 5.28 -8.96
C PHE A 157 -1.45 3.79 -8.71
N ALA A 158 -2.18 3.13 -9.60
CA ALA A 158 -2.46 1.69 -9.53
C ALA A 158 -1.21 0.81 -9.77
N LEU A 159 -0.23 1.25 -10.55
CA LEU A 159 1.09 0.63 -10.66
C LEU A 159 1.92 0.82 -9.37
N ALA A 160 1.90 2.03 -8.81
CA ALA A 160 2.59 2.38 -7.57
C ALA A 160 2.03 1.65 -6.34
N ALA A 161 0.75 1.25 -6.38
CA ALA A 161 0.06 0.47 -5.34
C ALA A 161 0.75 -0.85 -4.96
N ALA A 162 1.61 -1.39 -5.83
CA ALA A 162 2.51 -2.50 -5.51
C ALA A 162 3.40 -2.26 -4.27
N MET A 163 3.63 -0.98 -3.91
CA MET A 163 4.33 -0.57 -2.70
C MET A 163 3.59 -0.84 -1.40
N GLU A 164 2.32 -1.28 -1.43
CA GLU A 164 1.57 -1.69 -0.24
C GLU A 164 1.81 -3.15 0.20
N ALA A 165 2.51 -3.96 -0.60
CA ALA A 165 2.88 -5.33 -0.23
C ALA A 165 3.62 -5.47 1.14
N PRO A 166 4.53 -4.55 1.55
CA PRO A 166 5.12 -4.58 2.88
C PRO A 166 4.10 -4.22 3.97
N THR A 167 3.18 -3.30 3.69
CA THR A 167 2.12 -2.87 4.61
C THR A 167 1.16 -4.02 4.89
N PHE A 168 0.79 -4.78 3.86
CA PHE A 168 -0.01 -5.99 4.00
C PHE A 168 0.65 -7.01 4.94
N LEU A 169 1.95 -7.29 4.78
CA LEU A 169 2.68 -8.20 5.67
C LEU A 169 2.82 -7.67 7.11
N LEU A 170 2.99 -6.36 7.27
CA LEU A 170 3.07 -5.71 8.59
C LEU A 170 1.73 -5.75 9.32
N GLY A 171 0.63 -5.47 8.61
CA GLY A 171 -0.74 -5.56 9.12
C GLY A 171 -1.14 -6.99 9.45
N LEU A 172 -0.89 -7.95 8.54
CA LEU A 172 -1.12 -9.37 8.77
C LEU A 172 -0.36 -9.89 10.00
N GLY A 173 0.92 -9.49 10.16
CA GLY A 173 1.73 -9.81 11.34
C GLY A 173 1.33 -9.07 12.63
N SER A 174 0.53 -8.00 12.52
CA SER A 174 -0.01 -7.24 13.67
C SER A 174 -1.38 -7.75 14.12
N LEU A 175 -2.23 -8.18 13.18
CA LEU A 175 -3.46 -8.93 13.46
C LEU A 175 -3.13 -10.32 14.02
N HIS A 176 -2.24 -11.05 13.33
CA HIS A 176 -1.86 -12.43 13.62
C HIS A 176 -0.35 -12.54 13.90
N SER A 177 0.03 -12.48 15.18
CA SER A 177 1.44 -12.56 15.62
C SER A 177 2.17 -13.83 15.15
N ARG A 178 1.45 -14.93 14.86
CA ARG A 178 1.99 -16.17 14.29
C ARG A 178 2.42 -16.05 12.83
N ALA A 179 1.84 -15.11 12.06
CA ALA A 179 2.16 -14.88 10.65
C ALA A 179 3.29 -13.84 10.44
N ARG A 180 3.71 -13.16 11.50
CA ARG A 180 4.73 -12.11 11.45
C ARG A 180 6.10 -12.67 11.02
N THR A 181 6.62 -12.17 9.90
CA THR A 181 7.94 -12.52 9.36
C THR A 181 8.79 -11.28 9.13
N ASP A 182 9.55 -10.84 10.14
CA ASP A 182 10.39 -9.63 10.08
C ASP A 182 11.27 -9.58 8.80
N VAL A 183 11.89 -10.71 8.43
CA VAL A 183 12.77 -10.80 7.24
C VAL A 183 11.97 -10.71 5.93
N GLY A 184 10.79 -11.33 5.85
CA GLY A 184 9.93 -11.27 4.67
C GLY A 184 9.44 -9.84 4.42
N PHE A 185 8.96 -9.19 5.49
CA PHE A 185 8.62 -7.77 5.49
C PHE A 185 9.79 -6.91 4.99
N ALA A 186 10.99 -7.07 5.54
CA ALA A 186 12.15 -6.23 5.21
C ALA A 186 12.61 -6.41 3.75
N SER A 187 12.65 -7.64 3.24
CA SER A 187 12.99 -7.92 1.84
C SER A 187 11.98 -7.32 0.87
N ILE A 188 10.68 -7.48 1.13
CA ILE A 188 9.62 -6.94 0.27
C ILE A 188 9.54 -5.42 0.37
N PHE A 189 9.82 -4.82 1.53
CA PHE A 189 10.00 -3.37 1.69
C PHE A 189 11.15 -2.86 0.82
N PHE A 190 12.32 -3.51 0.85
CA PHE A 190 13.46 -3.11 0.04
C PHE A 190 13.14 -3.19 -1.47
N ILE A 191 12.56 -4.29 -1.94
CA ILE A 191 12.24 -4.49 -3.35
C ILE A 191 11.20 -3.46 -3.83
N THR A 192 10.09 -3.29 -3.12
CA THR A 192 8.96 -2.44 -3.57
C THR A 192 9.17 -0.96 -3.25
N ARG A 193 9.41 -0.61 -1.98
CA ARG A 193 9.42 0.80 -1.52
C ARG A 193 10.76 1.52 -1.75
N ILE A 194 11.86 0.78 -1.98
CA ILE A 194 13.17 1.35 -2.32
C ILE A 194 13.51 1.11 -3.80
N VAL A 195 13.69 -0.13 -4.25
CA VAL A 195 14.22 -0.42 -5.61
C VAL A 195 13.21 -0.06 -6.70
N PHE A 196 11.98 -0.55 -6.62
CA PHE A 196 10.93 -0.27 -7.61
C PHE A 196 10.52 1.21 -7.59
N ASN A 197 10.40 1.84 -6.41
CA ASN A 197 10.17 3.29 -6.32
C ASN A 197 11.28 4.11 -7.02
N ALA A 198 12.56 3.78 -6.80
CA ALA A 198 13.68 4.43 -7.50
C ALA A 198 13.63 4.21 -9.03
N ALA A 199 13.17 3.03 -9.49
CA ALA A 199 12.96 2.77 -10.91
C ALA A 199 11.82 3.62 -11.50
N LEU A 200 10.71 3.83 -10.77
CA LEU A 200 9.64 4.74 -11.19
C LEU A 200 10.10 6.20 -11.22
N ILE A 201 10.85 6.67 -10.21
CA ILE A 201 11.44 8.03 -10.20
C ILE A 201 12.31 8.24 -11.44
N TYR A 202 13.20 7.29 -11.75
CA TYR A 202 14.02 7.34 -12.96
C TYR A 202 13.14 7.37 -14.21
N ALA A 203 12.18 6.44 -14.33
CA ALA A 203 11.34 6.32 -15.51
C ALA A 203 10.54 7.61 -15.80
N TYR A 204 10.02 8.30 -14.78
CA TYR A 204 9.31 9.59 -14.95
C TYR A 204 10.23 10.82 -15.00
N SER A 205 11.51 10.68 -14.66
CA SER A 205 12.51 11.75 -14.87
C SER A 205 13.08 11.76 -16.30
N VAL A 206 13.02 10.64 -17.02
CA VAL A 206 13.48 10.54 -18.42
C VAL A 206 12.65 11.45 -19.32
N LYS A 207 13.34 12.37 -20.03
CA LYS A 207 12.74 13.40 -20.89
C LYS A 207 11.64 12.86 -21.82
N ALA A 208 11.91 11.75 -22.53
CA ALA A 208 10.96 11.16 -23.48
C ALA A 208 9.64 10.70 -22.83
N ASN A 209 9.69 10.10 -21.63
CA ASN A 209 8.49 9.69 -20.90
C ASN A 209 7.76 10.91 -20.32
N ARG A 210 8.51 11.88 -19.80
CA ARG A 210 7.94 13.11 -19.22
C ARG A 210 7.22 13.96 -20.28
N GLU A 211 7.79 14.10 -21.48
CA GLU A 211 7.19 14.87 -22.57
C GLU A 211 6.08 14.09 -23.28
N GLY A 212 6.25 12.78 -23.51
CA GLY A 212 5.27 11.95 -24.21
C GLY A 212 4.06 11.50 -23.38
N LEU A 213 4.14 11.49 -22.04
CA LEU A 213 3.08 10.96 -21.16
C LEU A 213 2.56 11.96 -20.11
N LEU A 214 3.34 13.00 -19.79
CA LEU A 214 3.04 13.95 -18.71
C LEU A 214 3.04 15.42 -19.18
N GLU A 215 3.07 15.68 -20.50
CA GLU A 215 3.12 17.03 -21.09
C GLU A 215 4.30 17.89 -20.56
N GLY A 216 5.39 17.25 -20.14
CA GLY A 216 6.54 17.90 -19.52
C GLY A 216 6.48 18.01 -17.98
N SER A 217 5.39 17.63 -17.33
CA SER A 217 5.21 17.78 -15.89
C SER A 217 6.18 16.97 -15.04
N TRP A 218 6.81 17.62 -14.06
CA TRP A 218 7.69 16.99 -13.07
C TRP A 218 6.94 16.40 -11.86
N VAL A 219 5.66 16.74 -11.66
CA VAL A 219 4.92 16.47 -10.42
C VAL A 219 4.98 14.98 -9.99
N PRO A 220 4.81 13.99 -10.89
CA PRO A 220 4.87 12.58 -10.49
C PRO A 220 6.25 12.16 -9.99
N ALA A 221 7.33 12.61 -10.64
CA ALA A 221 8.70 12.34 -10.20
C ALA A 221 9.00 13.01 -8.84
N SER A 222 8.51 14.23 -8.62
CA SER A 222 8.62 14.94 -7.34
C SER A 222 7.90 14.20 -6.20
N VAL A 223 6.64 13.80 -6.41
CA VAL A 223 5.85 13.07 -5.39
C VAL A 223 6.47 11.71 -5.06
N LEU A 224 6.91 10.95 -6.07
CA LEU A 224 7.62 9.68 -5.86
C LEU A 224 8.94 9.89 -5.09
N THR A 225 9.67 10.98 -5.36
CA THR A 225 10.92 11.33 -4.64
C THR A 225 10.67 11.67 -3.18
N MET A 226 9.59 12.40 -2.86
CA MET A 226 9.17 12.66 -1.47
C MET A 226 8.82 11.36 -0.74
N ALA A 227 8.04 10.48 -1.37
CA ALA A 227 7.71 9.16 -0.83
C ALA A 227 8.97 8.29 -0.63
N PHE A 228 9.94 8.34 -1.55
CA PHE A 228 11.21 7.63 -1.42
C PHE A 228 12.03 8.10 -0.21
N GLY A 229 12.10 9.41 0.05
CA GLY A 229 12.79 9.94 1.24
C GLY A 229 12.23 9.38 2.55
N MET A 230 10.90 9.34 2.65
CA MET A 230 10.18 8.72 3.78
C MET A 230 10.44 7.20 3.86
N HIS A 231 10.34 6.48 2.74
CA HIS A 231 10.60 5.03 2.69
C HIS A 231 12.04 4.68 3.09
N ALA A 232 13.04 5.44 2.62
CA ALA A 232 14.44 5.26 2.97
C ALA A 232 14.69 5.50 4.48
N MET A 233 14.01 6.49 5.08
CA MET A 233 14.05 6.74 6.52
C MET A 233 13.49 5.54 7.32
N TRP A 234 12.32 5.01 6.92
CA TRP A 234 11.71 3.84 7.56
C TRP A 234 12.55 2.57 7.38
N PHE A 235 13.13 2.34 6.20
CA PHE A 235 14.01 1.20 5.95
C PHE A 235 15.29 1.26 6.80
N LYS A 236 15.90 2.45 6.94
CA LYS A 236 17.02 2.69 7.88
C LYS A 236 16.64 2.33 9.32
N GLY A 237 15.42 2.69 9.76
CA GLY A 237 14.87 2.28 11.05
C GLY A 237 14.76 0.76 11.20
N CYS A 238 14.24 0.07 10.17
CA CYS A 238 14.13 -1.38 10.12
C CYS A 238 15.50 -2.08 10.25
N VAL A 239 16.49 -1.65 9.44
CA VAL A 239 17.88 -2.17 9.47
C VAL A 239 18.54 -1.93 10.84
N ASN A 240 18.40 -0.73 11.41
CA ASN A 240 18.90 -0.42 12.75
C ASN A 240 18.26 -1.34 13.81
N GLY A 241 16.96 -1.63 13.69
CA GLY A 241 16.26 -2.58 14.55
C GLY A 241 16.84 -4.00 14.49
N PHE A 242 17.18 -4.50 13.30
CA PHE A 242 17.87 -5.79 13.16
C PHE A 242 19.27 -5.78 13.78
N VAL A 243 20.06 -4.74 13.53
CA VAL A 243 21.42 -4.61 14.09
C VAL A 243 21.37 -4.56 15.62
N LYS A 244 20.41 -3.84 16.22
CA LYS A 244 20.18 -3.83 17.67
C LYS A 244 19.84 -5.23 18.20
N ARG A 245 18.81 -5.89 17.65
CA ARG A 245 18.40 -7.24 18.08
C ARG A 245 19.51 -8.29 17.91
N ALA A 246 20.32 -8.19 16.85
CA ALA A 246 21.47 -9.08 16.63
C ALA A 246 22.60 -8.86 17.66
N ARG A 247 22.88 -7.60 18.04
CA ARG A 247 23.86 -7.28 19.11
C ARG A 247 23.40 -7.80 20.47
N GLU A 248 22.13 -7.56 20.83
CA GLU A 248 21.52 -8.07 22.08
C GLU A 248 21.52 -9.61 22.14
N ALA A 249 21.22 -10.27 21.03
CA ALA A 249 21.27 -11.73 20.92
C ALA A 249 22.71 -12.29 21.00
N LYS A 250 23.72 -11.53 20.56
CA LYS A 250 25.14 -11.90 20.75
C LYS A 250 25.55 -11.73 22.21
N ALA A 251 25.23 -10.60 22.84
CA ALA A 251 25.55 -10.35 24.26
C ALA A 251 24.98 -11.46 25.16
N LYS A 252 23.67 -11.73 25.05
CA LYS A 252 22.98 -12.77 25.82
C LYS A 252 23.55 -14.19 25.62
N ARG A 253 24.21 -14.47 24.48
CA ARG A 253 24.94 -15.73 24.26
C ARG A 253 26.28 -15.75 24.97
N MET A 254 27.03 -14.64 24.95
CA MET A 254 28.30 -14.51 25.68
C MET A 254 28.06 -14.58 27.20
N ASP A 255 27.03 -13.90 27.72
CA ASP A 255 26.65 -13.97 29.14
C ASP A 255 26.30 -15.40 29.59
N ALA A 256 25.62 -16.16 28.73
CA ALA A 256 25.28 -17.56 28.97
C ALA A 256 26.52 -18.46 28.95
N GLU A 257 27.44 -18.25 27.99
CA GLU A 257 28.70 -19.00 27.88
C GLU A 257 29.61 -18.77 29.10
N VAL A 258 29.73 -17.52 29.55
CA VAL A 258 30.47 -17.17 30.78
C VAL A 258 29.86 -17.86 32.00
N LYS A 259 28.53 -17.83 32.15
CA LYS A 259 27.85 -18.53 33.27
C LYS A 259 28.07 -20.04 33.27
N VAL A 260 28.03 -20.69 32.09
CA VAL A 260 28.35 -22.13 31.98
C VAL A 260 29.80 -22.41 32.37
N LYS A 261 30.76 -21.58 31.96
CA LYS A 261 32.18 -21.72 32.33
C LYS A 261 32.42 -21.53 33.82
N VAL A 262 31.77 -20.55 34.46
CA VAL A 262 31.87 -20.32 35.92
C VAL A 262 31.28 -21.48 36.72
N ILE A 263 30.14 -22.04 36.29
CA ILE A 263 29.56 -23.24 36.93
C ILE A 263 30.48 -24.46 36.75
N GLY A 264 31.05 -24.65 35.56
CA GLY A 264 31.99 -25.75 35.28
C GLY A 264 33.27 -25.68 36.13
N LEU A 265 33.78 -24.47 36.40
CA LEU A 265 34.93 -24.27 37.29
C LEU A 265 34.59 -24.55 38.76
N LYS A 266 33.39 -24.16 39.24
CA LYS A 266 32.94 -24.52 40.59
C LYS A 266 32.66 -26.02 40.77
N GLY A 267 32.30 -26.73 39.70
CA GLY A 267 32.24 -28.19 39.69
C GLY A 267 33.62 -28.89 39.72
N LEU A 268 34.71 -28.12 39.62
CA LEU A 268 36.10 -28.57 39.76
C LEU A 268 36.78 -27.96 41.00
N GLU A 269 36.03 -27.25 41.84
CA GLU A 269 36.44 -26.90 43.21
C GLU A 269 36.43 -28.21 44.01
N VAL A 270 37.58 -28.89 44.00
CA VAL A 270 37.76 -30.26 44.52
C VAL A 270 37.18 -30.35 45.92
N SER A 271 36.32 -31.34 46.17
CA SER A 271 35.84 -31.65 47.52
C SER A 271 37.04 -31.99 48.40
N SER A 272 37.51 -31.02 49.16
CA SER A 272 38.50 -31.21 50.21
C SER A 272 37.85 -31.77 51.47
N GLU A 273 36.98 -32.77 51.31
CA GLU A 273 36.70 -33.69 52.40
C GLU A 273 38.03 -34.30 52.82
N PRO A 274 38.40 -34.21 54.11
CA PRO A 274 39.65 -34.79 54.58
C PRO A 274 39.57 -36.30 54.43
N VAL A 275 40.35 -36.85 53.49
CA VAL A 275 40.41 -38.30 53.25
C VAL A 275 40.71 -39.00 54.58
N PRO A 276 39.78 -39.82 55.12
CA PRO A 276 40.01 -40.49 56.39
C PRO A 276 41.16 -41.48 56.20
N VAL A 277 42.26 -41.27 56.93
CA VAL A 277 43.47 -42.10 56.83
C VAL A 277 43.10 -43.55 57.16
N PRO A 278 43.23 -44.51 56.22
CA PRO A 278 42.90 -45.90 56.50
C PRO A 278 43.92 -46.47 57.49
N ALA A 279 43.46 -46.91 58.66
CA ALA A 279 44.29 -47.71 59.55
C ALA A 279 44.65 -49.03 58.86
N LEU A 280 45.90 -49.46 58.96
CA LEU A 280 46.34 -50.74 58.40
C LEU A 280 45.67 -51.91 59.15
N THR A 281 44.76 -52.61 58.47
CA THR A 281 44.39 -53.98 58.80
C THR A 281 44.61 -54.86 57.58
N ALA A 282 45.62 -55.74 57.66
CA ALA A 282 45.93 -56.68 56.60
C ALA A 282 45.11 -57.97 56.76
N ALA A 283 44.41 -58.40 55.70
CA ALA A 283 44.04 -59.80 55.49
C ALA A 283 43.50 -60.08 54.07
N THR A 284 43.60 -61.35 53.68
CA THR A 284 42.74 -62.06 52.71
C THR A 284 42.80 -61.64 51.23
N ILE A 285 43.69 -62.36 50.53
CA ILE A 285 43.65 -62.63 49.09
C ILE A 285 42.30 -63.26 48.70
N ALA A 286 41.69 -62.79 47.61
CA ALA A 286 40.73 -63.57 46.82
C ALA A 286 40.82 -63.18 45.34
N SER A 287 40.91 -64.17 44.45
CA SER A 287 40.98 -63.97 42.99
C SER A 287 39.59 -63.85 42.37
N THR A 288 39.44 -63.05 41.31
CA THR A 288 38.40 -63.30 40.29
C THR A 288 38.78 -62.70 38.94
N THR A 289 38.35 -63.36 37.87
CA THR A 289 38.98 -63.24 36.55
C THR A 289 38.18 -62.38 35.56
N ALA A 290 38.92 -61.65 34.72
CA ALA A 290 38.55 -60.99 33.46
C ALA A 290 37.08 -61.00 32.97
N THR A 291 36.61 -59.80 32.56
CA THR A 291 35.91 -59.64 31.27
C THR A 291 36.21 -58.27 30.70
N ALA A 292 36.84 -58.20 29.51
CA ALA A 292 37.07 -56.95 28.81
C ALA A 292 35.79 -56.46 28.13
N LYS A 293 35.53 -55.14 28.16
CA LYS A 293 34.39 -54.51 27.47
C LYS A 293 34.84 -53.23 26.75
N PRO A 294 34.50 -53.03 25.47
CA PRO A 294 35.16 -52.03 24.62
C PRO A 294 34.73 -50.58 24.92
N ALA A 295 35.59 -49.64 24.52
CA ALA A 295 35.46 -48.21 24.80
C ALA A 295 34.17 -47.57 24.20
N PRO A 296 33.56 -46.60 24.90
CA PRO A 296 32.41 -45.87 24.38
C PRO A 296 32.78 -44.99 23.18
N ARG A 297 32.01 -45.09 22.10
CA ARG A 297 32.13 -44.22 20.92
C ARG A 297 31.72 -42.77 21.24
N PHE A 298 32.25 -41.84 20.44
CA PHE A 298 31.90 -40.41 20.40
C PHE A 298 30.46 -40.09 20.82
N ALA A 299 30.32 -39.30 21.89
CA ALA A 299 29.04 -38.72 22.26
C ALA A 299 28.58 -37.72 21.19
N THR A 300 27.44 -37.99 20.56
CA THR A 300 26.83 -37.09 19.58
C THR A 300 26.27 -35.83 20.23
N LEU A 301 26.43 -34.68 19.56
CA LEU A 301 25.94 -33.38 20.04
C LEU A 301 24.42 -33.42 20.31
N PRO A 302 23.93 -32.75 21.38
CA PRO A 302 22.54 -32.83 21.79
C PRO A 302 21.58 -32.35 20.68
N ARG A 303 20.76 -33.28 20.20
CA ARG A 303 19.81 -33.11 19.10
C ARG A 303 18.85 -31.94 19.38
N ARG A 304 18.79 -31.02 18.40
CA ARG A 304 17.90 -29.84 18.29
C ARG A 304 16.56 -30.04 19.02
N ARG A 305 16.42 -29.39 20.18
CA ARG A 305 15.24 -29.39 21.08
C ARG A 305 13.92 -29.44 20.32
N GLU A 306 13.23 -30.59 20.38
CA GLU A 306 11.96 -30.77 19.69
C GLU A 306 10.90 -29.82 20.26
N ARG A 307 10.30 -29.04 19.37
CA ARG A 307 9.30 -28.02 19.72
C ARG A 307 7.96 -28.72 19.90
N LYS A 308 7.65 -29.16 21.12
CA LYS A 308 6.37 -29.83 21.48
C LYS A 308 5.20 -29.16 20.72
N THR A 309 4.66 -29.88 19.75
CA THR A 309 3.45 -29.48 19.03
C THR A 309 2.29 -29.57 20.02
N PHE A 310 1.75 -28.41 20.40
CA PHE A 310 0.57 -28.34 21.25
C PHE A 310 -0.64 -28.78 20.40
N ARG A 311 -0.84 -30.10 20.31
CA ARG A 311 -2.03 -30.70 19.70
C ARG A 311 -3.21 -30.30 20.57
N ALA A 312 -3.93 -29.27 20.16
CA ALA A 312 -5.19 -28.92 20.79
C ALA A 312 -6.14 -30.11 20.61
N GLU A 313 -6.53 -30.73 21.72
CA GLU A 313 -7.67 -31.62 21.74
C GLU A 313 -8.91 -30.76 21.43
N ILE A 314 -9.64 -31.16 20.40
CA ILE A 314 -10.92 -30.56 20.06
C ILE A 314 -11.94 -31.18 21.02
N PRO A 315 -12.62 -30.39 21.88
CA PRO A 315 -13.70 -30.93 22.70
C PRO A 315 -14.76 -31.57 21.80
N ALA A 316 -15.21 -32.76 22.14
CA ALA A 316 -16.26 -33.44 21.37
C ALA A 316 -17.51 -32.57 21.30
N LEU A 317 -18.15 -32.50 20.12
CA LEU A 317 -19.44 -31.84 20.00
C LEU A 317 -20.49 -32.58 20.84
N PRO A 318 -21.43 -31.87 21.50
CA PRO A 318 -22.60 -32.51 22.10
C PRO A 318 -23.46 -33.18 21.02
N PRO A 319 -24.23 -34.23 21.36
CA PRO A 319 -25.08 -34.93 20.42
C PRO A 319 -26.19 -34.03 19.86
N ALA A 320 -26.62 -34.32 18.63
CA ALA A 320 -27.60 -33.50 17.90
C ALA A 320 -28.99 -33.54 18.56
N ALA A 321 -29.62 -32.37 18.65
CA ALA A 321 -31.03 -32.22 19.05
C ALA A 321 -31.98 -32.72 17.92
N PRO A 322 -33.24 -33.08 18.25
CA PRO A 322 -34.11 -33.84 17.35
C PRO A 322 -34.68 -33.05 16.17
N SER A 323 -35.09 -33.79 15.14
CA SER A 323 -35.65 -33.27 13.89
C SER A 323 -37.04 -32.65 14.03
N ILE A 324 -37.20 -31.43 13.51
CA ILE A 324 -38.49 -30.75 13.32
C ILE A 324 -39.21 -31.35 12.09
N PRO A 325 -40.55 -31.51 12.10
CA PRO A 325 -41.27 -32.29 11.09
C PRO A 325 -41.40 -31.60 9.71
N LYS A 326 -41.66 -32.43 8.69
CA LYS A 326 -41.87 -32.02 7.29
C LYS A 326 -43.27 -31.41 7.12
N SER A 327 -43.36 -30.24 6.50
CA SER A 327 -44.61 -29.73 5.91
C SER A 327 -44.75 -30.19 4.45
N HIS A 328 -45.98 -30.47 4.03
CA HIS A 328 -46.31 -30.79 2.63
C HIS A 328 -46.59 -29.50 1.85
N SER A 329 -46.12 -29.41 0.59
CA SER A 329 -46.82 -28.66 -0.45
C SER A 329 -46.54 -29.22 -1.86
N HIS A 330 -47.66 -29.57 -2.51
CA HIS A 330 -47.93 -29.92 -3.90
C HIS A 330 -46.81 -30.04 -4.96
N SER A 331 -46.93 -31.15 -5.69
CA SER A 331 -46.44 -31.36 -7.05
C SER A 331 -46.93 -30.30 -8.05
N HIS A 332 -46.10 -29.98 -9.04
CA HIS A 332 -46.47 -30.16 -10.45
C HIS A 332 -45.22 -30.46 -11.30
N SER A 333 -45.42 -31.28 -12.33
CA SER A 333 -44.45 -31.58 -13.39
C SER A 333 -45.17 -31.41 -14.73
N PRO A 334 -44.48 -31.02 -15.80
CA PRO A 334 -44.20 -32.06 -16.79
C PRO A 334 -42.76 -32.07 -17.32
N ALA A 335 -42.37 -33.21 -17.88
CA ALA A 335 -41.04 -33.48 -18.40
C ALA A 335 -40.75 -32.78 -19.75
N HIS A 336 -39.46 -32.55 -20.03
CA HIS A 336 -38.94 -32.62 -21.40
C HIS A 336 -37.59 -33.35 -21.41
N ALA A 337 -37.39 -34.21 -22.41
CA ALA A 337 -36.26 -35.14 -22.47
C ALA A 337 -34.94 -34.45 -22.87
N ARG A 338 -33.85 -34.78 -22.16
CA ARG A 338 -32.50 -34.28 -22.48
C ARG A 338 -31.67 -35.38 -23.15
N ARG A 339 -31.43 -35.24 -24.46
CA ARG A 339 -30.48 -36.10 -25.19
C ARG A 339 -29.08 -36.01 -24.55
N ARG A 340 -28.37 -37.13 -24.55
CA ARG A 340 -26.90 -37.15 -24.45
C ARG A 340 -26.32 -37.07 -25.86
N SER A 341 -25.32 -36.22 -26.06
CA SER A 341 -24.43 -36.21 -27.23
C SER A 341 -23.06 -35.71 -26.77
N ALA A 342 -21.99 -36.18 -27.40
CA ALA A 342 -20.63 -36.01 -26.88
C ALA A 342 -20.10 -34.56 -26.97
N LEU A 343 -19.17 -34.25 -26.07
CA LEU A 343 -18.17 -33.21 -26.27
C LEU A 343 -17.08 -33.75 -27.21
N PRO A 344 -16.59 -32.91 -28.13
CA PRO A 344 -15.17 -32.84 -28.45
C PRO A 344 -14.55 -31.62 -27.76
N ASP A 345 -13.31 -31.75 -27.31
CA ASP A 345 -12.47 -30.59 -26.97
C ASP A 345 -11.97 -29.94 -28.27
N ASP A 346 -12.22 -28.64 -28.45
CA ASP A 346 -11.37 -27.77 -29.28
C ASP A 346 -11.68 -26.30 -28.94
N TYR A 347 -10.73 -25.62 -28.29
CA TYR A 347 -10.91 -24.22 -27.88
C TYR A 347 -9.57 -23.46 -27.83
N LEU A 348 -9.11 -22.96 -28.98
CA LEU A 348 -8.12 -21.87 -29.06
C LEU A 348 -8.19 -21.16 -30.43
N SER A 349 -7.93 -19.85 -30.43
CA SER A 349 -7.82 -18.94 -31.60
C SER A 349 -9.10 -18.50 -32.35
N ALA A 350 -9.75 -17.46 -31.82
CA ALA A 350 -10.37 -16.37 -32.59
C ALA A 350 -10.25 -15.09 -31.74
N SER A 351 -9.67 -13.97 -32.19
CA SER A 351 -10.03 -13.14 -33.35
C SER A 351 -11.39 -12.47 -33.20
N TRP A 352 -11.42 -11.31 -32.51
CA TRP A 352 -12.59 -10.44 -32.40
C TRP A 352 -12.39 -9.16 -33.23
N HIS A 353 -12.79 -9.22 -34.50
CA HIS A 353 -13.12 -8.03 -35.28
C HIS A 353 -14.65 -7.87 -35.37
N ALA A 354 -15.17 -6.85 -34.70
CA ALA A 354 -16.50 -6.28 -34.92
C ALA A 354 -16.46 -4.80 -34.49
N GLY A 355 -17.20 -3.90 -35.11
CA GLY A 355 -18.17 -4.07 -36.20
C GLY A 355 -19.29 -3.06 -36.03
N SER A 356 -19.28 -2.01 -36.83
CA SER A 356 -20.21 -0.87 -36.69
C SER A 356 -21.67 -1.30 -36.82
N ARG A 357 -22.52 -0.83 -35.91
CA ARG A 357 -23.99 -0.83 -36.06
C ARG A 357 -24.53 0.58 -35.81
N THR A 358 -25.40 1.03 -36.71
CA THR A 358 -26.16 2.27 -36.61
C THR A 358 -27.40 2.08 -35.72
N PRO A 359 -27.91 3.15 -35.07
CA PRO A 359 -29.18 3.12 -34.38
C PRO A 359 -30.38 3.24 -35.36
N PRO A 360 -31.57 2.73 -34.99
CA PRO A 360 -32.81 2.94 -35.75
C PRO A 360 -33.38 4.37 -35.54
N PRO A 361 -34.28 4.84 -36.42
CA PRO A 361 -34.84 6.20 -36.35
C PRO A 361 -35.90 6.38 -35.27
N LEU A 362 -36.14 7.65 -34.93
CA LEU A 362 -37.23 8.10 -34.05
C LEU A 362 -38.61 7.94 -34.73
N PHE A 363 -39.62 7.63 -33.92
CA PHE A 363 -41.04 7.70 -34.29
C PHE A 363 -41.67 8.99 -33.75
N SER A 364 -42.70 9.53 -34.41
CA SER A 364 -43.31 10.82 -34.05
C SER A 364 -44.83 10.82 -34.19
N GLY A 365 -45.52 11.50 -33.26
CA GLY A 365 -46.97 11.73 -33.24
C GLY A 365 -47.74 10.74 -32.35
N SER A 366 -48.94 11.07 -31.84
CA SER A 366 -49.63 12.39 -31.82
C SER A 366 -50.92 12.32 -30.97
N GLY A 367 -51.19 13.33 -30.14
CA GLY A 367 -52.44 13.47 -29.36
C GLY A 367 -52.48 12.66 -28.05
N SER A 368 -53.34 12.99 -27.07
CA SER A 368 -54.23 14.15 -26.92
C SER A 368 -54.68 14.33 -25.46
N SER A 369 -55.18 15.53 -25.10
CA SER A 369 -56.30 15.84 -24.17
C SER A 369 -56.52 15.00 -22.87
N ASP A 370 -56.58 15.56 -21.65
CA ASP A 370 -56.43 16.96 -21.16
C ASP A 370 -55.58 16.98 -19.85
N THR A 371 -55.86 17.55 -18.65
CA THR A 371 -57.00 18.28 -18.02
C THR A 371 -56.53 19.12 -16.80
N GLU A 372 -57.46 19.86 -16.18
CA GLU A 372 -57.44 20.53 -14.86
C GLU A 372 -56.95 19.66 -13.65
N SER A 373 -56.62 20.19 -12.46
CA SER A 373 -56.88 21.53 -11.87
C SER A 373 -55.77 22.05 -10.93
N ASP A 374 -55.71 23.38 -10.82
CA ASP A 374 -55.37 24.27 -9.69
C ASP A 374 -54.88 23.69 -8.33
N GLU A 375 -53.80 24.29 -7.79
CA GLU A 375 -53.88 25.03 -6.52
C GLU A 375 -52.72 26.05 -6.42
N GLU A 376 -53.03 27.36 -6.35
CA GLU A 376 -52.04 28.44 -6.25
C GLU A 376 -52.21 29.18 -4.90
N VAL A 377 -51.17 29.16 -4.06
CA VAL A 377 -51.21 29.78 -2.71
C VAL A 377 -50.56 31.17 -2.75
N HIS A 378 -51.26 32.14 -2.17
CA HIS A 378 -51.15 33.56 -2.48
C HIS A 378 -50.51 34.38 -1.32
N THR A 379 -50.07 35.61 -1.63
CA THR A 379 -49.75 36.74 -0.72
C THR A 379 -48.32 36.77 -0.10
N PRO A 380 -47.85 37.91 0.46
CA PRO A 380 -47.29 38.98 -0.38
C PRO A 380 -45.99 39.62 0.19
N PHE A 381 -45.35 40.50 -0.58
CA PHE A 381 -44.56 41.61 -0.01
C PHE A 381 -44.42 42.78 -1.00
N ASP A 382 -44.60 44.01 -0.49
CA ASP A 382 -44.35 45.27 -1.20
C ASP A 382 -42.84 45.51 -1.41
N GLY A 383 -42.36 46.36 -2.32
CA GLY A 383 -43.04 47.28 -3.22
C GLY A 383 -42.32 48.63 -3.24
N VAL A 384 -41.52 48.90 -4.29
CA VAL A 384 -40.82 50.19 -4.50
C VAL A 384 -40.80 50.51 -6.00
N GLU A 385 -41.23 51.71 -6.37
CA GLU A 385 -41.26 52.17 -7.76
C GLU A 385 -39.88 52.65 -8.27
N GLY A 386 -39.65 52.55 -9.59
CA GLY A 386 -38.35 52.88 -10.21
C GLY A 386 -38.47 53.20 -11.71
N THR A 387 -39.25 54.20 -12.07
CA THR A 387 -39.60 54.53 -13.47
C THR A 387 -38.45 55.14 -14.28
N ARG A 388 -37.91 54.39 -15.26
CA ARG A 388 -37.19 54.93 -16.43
C ARG A 388 -37.52 54.12 -17.69
N GLY A 389 -38.02 54.79 -18.73
CA GLY A 389 -38.37 54.16 -20.02
C GLY A 389 -37.17 53.95 -20.95
N PRO A 390 -37.28 53.03 -21.93
CA PRO A 390 -36.22 52.76 -22.89
C PRO A 390 -36.15 53.85 -23.98
N VAL A 391 -34.95 54.34 -24.27
CA VAL A 391 -34.68 55.18 -25.44
C VAL A 391 -34.56 54.27 -26.67
N VAL A 392 -35.40 54.52 -27.68
CA VAL A 392 -35.29 53.83 -28.98
C VAL A 392 -34.10 54.40 -29.75
N VAL A 393 -33.07 53.60 -29.95
CA VAL A 393 -31.99 53.87 -30.91
C VAL A 393 -32.12 52.88 -32.05
N GLY A 394 -32.61 53.34 -33.19
CA GLY A 394 -32.59 52.57 -34.43
C GLY A 394 -31.17 52.42 -34.96
N VAL A 395 -30.78 51.21 -35.34
CA VAL A 395 -29.55 50.92 -36.07
C VAL A 395 -29.93 50.05 -37.26
N ASP A 396 -29.91 50.64 -38.46
CA ASP A 396 -30.24 49.94 -39.70
C ASP A 396 -29.13 48.94 -40.08
N CYS A 397 -29.49 47.66 -40.13
CA CYS A 397 -28.63 46.60 -40.65
C CYS A 397 -29.07 46.23 -42.08
N PRO A 398 -28.23 46.41 -43.11
CA PRO A 398 -28.57 45.98 -44.47
C PRO A 398 -28.65 44.45 -44.55
N SER A 399 -29.74 43.95 -45.12
CA SER A 399 -30.03 42.52 -45.26
C SER A 399 -29.49 41.94 -46.57
N ASP A 400 -28.48 41.08 -46.52
CA ASP A 400 -27.87 40.46 -47.70
C ASP A 400 -27.71 38.92 -47.53
N PRO A 401 -28.64 38.09 -48.04
CA PRO A 401 -28.76 36.68 -47.67
C PRO A 401 -28.21 35.70 -48.73
N SER A 402 -26.89 35.63 -48.95
CA SER A 402 -26.33 34.83 -50.07
C SER A 402 -25.03 34.03 -49.83
N SER A 403 -24.42 34.02 -48.64
CA SER A 403 -23.06 33.47 -48.44
C SER A 403 -22.86 32.36 -47.38
N SER A 404 -23.84 32.08 -46.52
CA SER A 404 -23.64 31.23 -45.32
C SER A 404 -23.71 29.71 -45.55
N SER A 405 -24.21 29.25 -46.70
CA SER A 405 -24.49 27.81 -46.95
C SER A 405 -23.25 26.98 -47.30
N THR A 406 -22.20 27.58 -47.86
CA THR A 406 -20.99 26.87 -48.34
C THR A 406 -20.10 26.38 -47.19
N SER A 407 -19.84 27.23 -46.20
CA SER A 407 -18.96 26.91 -45.07
C SER A 407 -19.51 25.81 -44.17
N LEU A 408 -20.84 25.73 -44.04
CA LEU A 408 -21.51 24.72 -43.21
C LEU A 408 -21.47 23.33 -43.88
N ARG A 409 -21.53 23.26 -45.23
CA ARG A 409 -21.32 22.02 -45.98
C ARG A 409 -19.89 21.49 -45.86
N LEU A 410 -18.88 22.34 -45.99
CA LEU A 410 -17.47 21.96 -45.82
C LEU A 410 -17.17 21.42 -44.40
N ALA A 411 -17.84 21.94 -43.37
CA ALA A 411 -17.73 21.42 -42.01
C ALA A 411 -18.36 20.02 -41.85
N GLN A 412 -19.54 19.78 -42.45
CA GLN A 412 -20.19 18.46 -42.39
C GLN A 412 -19.44 17.39 -43.21
N GLU A 413 -18.87 17.75 -44.36
CA GLU A 413 -18.20 16.80 -45.26
C GLU A 413 -16.87 16.26 -44.68
N GLN A 414 -16.22 16.98 -43.75
CA GLN A 414 -15.08 16.44 -43.00
C GLN A 414 -15.47 15.40 -41.94
N ILE A 415 -16.70 15.44 -41.42
CA ILE A 415 -17.19 14.53 -40.37
C ILE A 415 -17.55 13.14 -40.94
N ALA A 416 -17.86 13.05 -42.24
CA ALA A 416 -18.32 11.83 -42.89
C ALA A 416 -17.21 10.86 -43.34
N LYS A 417 -15.92 11.21 -43.20
CA LYS A 417 -14.81 10.35 -43.67
C LYS A 417 -14.53 9.22 -42.67
N PRO A 418 -14.61 7.94 -43.06
CA PRO A 418 -14.26 6.84 -42.18
C PRO A 418 -12.78 6.91 -41.80
N TRP A 419 -12.47 6.65 -40.53
CA TRP A 419 -11.10 6.68 -40.01
C TRP A 419 -10.28 5.51 -40.56
N SER A 420 -9.50 5.79 -41.61
CA SER A 420 -8.43 4.90 -42.05
C SER A 420 -7.32 4.88 -40.99
N PRO A 421 -6.90 3.70 -40.50
CA PRO A 421 -5.76 3.62 -39.60
C PRO A 421 -4.49 4.12 -40.33
N PRO A 422 -3.57 4.81 -39.63
CA PRO A 422 -2.32 5.26 -40.25
C PRO A 422 -1.53 4.05 -40.75
N ALA A 423 -0.95 4.17 -41.95
CA ALA A 423 -0.07 3.14 -42.51
C ALA A 423 1.08 2.83 -41.52
N PRO A 424 1.48 1.56 -41.37
CA PRO A 424 2.50 1.18 -40.40
C PRO A 424 3.81 1.91 -40.71
N VAL A 425 4.22 2.80 -39.81
CA VAL A 425 5.48 3.54 -39.93
C VAL A 425 6.63 2.52 -40.04
N PRO A 426 7.48 2.58 -41.09
CA PRO A 426 8.54 1.60 -41.27
C PRO A 426 9.48 1.66 -40.07
N ILE A 427 9.56 0.56 -39.32
CA ILE A 427 10.44 0.44 -38.15
C ILE A 427 11.88 0.53 -38.65
N LEU A 428 12.48 1.70 -38.47
CA LEU A 428 13.87 1.96 -38.85
C LEU A 428 14.79 1.09 -37.98
N ARG A 429 15.19 -0.07 -38.49
CA ARG A 429 16.11 -1.00 -37.83
C ARG A 429 17.52 -0.39 -37.78
N LEU A 430 17.74 0.49 -36.81
CA LEU A 430 19.09 0.94 -36.45
C LEU A 430 19.97 -0.28 -36.14
N PRO A 431 21.19 -0.38 -36.70
CA PRO A 431 22.09 -1.51 -36.48
C PRO A 431 22.70 -1.45 -35.07
N LEU A 432 21.93 -1.91 -34.08
CA LEU A 432 22.28 -1.89 -32.66
C LEU A 432 23.24 -3.04 -32.31
N ASN A 433 24.42 -3.06 -32.97
CA ASN A 433 25.39 -4.14 -32.88
C ASN A 433 26.83 -3.63 -32.68
N LEU A 434 27.05 -2.91 -31.57
CA LEU A 434 28.38 -2.48 -31.07
C LEU A 434 28.35 -2.35 -29.53
N GLY A 435 29.40 -2.83 -28.85
CA GLY A 435 29.80 -2.39 -27.51
C GLY A 435 29.04 -2.87 -26.25
N ARG A 436 28.00 -3.71 -26.34
CA ARG A 436 27.18 -4.06 -25.14
C ARG A 436 27.92 -4.89 -24.07
N THR A 437 28.95 -5.65 -24.44
CA THR A 437 29.79 -6.44 -23.51
C THR A 437 30.81 -5.56 -22.79
N GLU A 438 31.63 -4.83 -23.53
CA GLU A 438 32.75 -4.04 -22.98
C GLU A 438 32.30 -2.99 -21.96
N MET A 439 31.17 -2.32 -22.20
CA MET A 439 30.65 -1.32 -21.24
C MET A 439 30.20 -1.95 -19.92
N VAL A 440 29.71 -3.19 -19.94
CA VAL A 440 29.31 -3.94 -18.73
C VAL A 440 30.54 -4.36 -17.94
N ASP A 441 31.60 -4.87 -18.59
CA ASP A 441 32.85 -5.22 -17.90
C ASP A 441 33.64 -4.00 -17.40
N ALA A 442 33.61 -2.88 -18.12
CA ALA A 442 34.17 -1.61 -17.66
C ALA A 442 33.46 -1.10 -16.40
N MET A 443 32.12 -1.15 -16.36
CA MET A 443 31.35 -0.80 -15.16
C MET A 443 31.58 -1.79 -14.01
N GLY A 444 31.55 -3.10 -14.27
CA GLY A 444 31.82 -4.14 -13.29
C GLY A 444 33.21 -4.02 -12.67
N THR A 445 34.21 -3.65 -13.46
CA THR A 445 35.59 -3.44 -12.99
C THR A 445 35.74 -2.17 -12.18
N ARG A 446 35.15 -1.04 -12.60
CA ARG A 446 35.09 0.19 -11.79
C ARG A 446 34.34 -0.02 -10.47
N ALA A 447 33.27 -0.80 -10.45
CA ALA A 447 32.54 -1.17 -9.24
C ALA A 447 33.38 -2.04 -8.29
N ARG A 448 34.05 -3.09 -8.81
CA ARG A 448 34.96 -3.96 -8.05
C ARG A 448 36.12 -3.16 -7.40
N LEU A 449 36.69 -2.18 -8.11
CA LEU A 449 37.73 -1.30 -7.57
C LEU A 449 37.20 -0.37 -6.46
N ARG A 450 36.04 0.27 -6.65
CA ARG A 450 35.40 1.10 -5.60
C ARG A 450 35.08 0.30 -4.34
N LEU A 451 34.62 -0.95 -4.48
CA LEU A 451 34.37 -1.87 -3.37
C LEU A 451 35.65 -2.25 -2.61
N ARG A 452 36.76 -2.52 -3.31
CA ARG A 452 38.07 -2.74 -2.66
C ARG A 452 38.53 -1.50 -1.89
N ALA A 453 38.49 -0.32 -2.51
CA ALA A 453 38.89 0.94 -1.87
C ALA A 453 38.03 1.27 -0.63
N LEU A 454 36.73 1.00 -0.67
CA LEU A 454 35.83 1.17 0.49
C LEU A 454 36.17 0.18 1.62
N ARG A 455 36.47 -1.08 1.28
CA ARG A 455 36.85 -2.11 2.27
C ARG A 455 38.14 -1.75 3.00
N GLU A 456 39.14 -1.21 2.30
CA GLU A 456 40.38 -0.77 2.94
C GLU A 456 40.19 0.50 3.80
N ARG A 457 39.36 1.46 3.37
CA ARG A 457 38.98 2.62 4.20
C ARG A 457 38.28 2.20 5.50
N ILE A 458 37.45 1.15 5.45
CA ILE A 458 36.80 0.57 6.63
C ILE A 458 37.82 -0.15 7.53
N ARG A 459 38.74 -0.93 6.95
CA ARG A 459 39.82 -1.60 7.70
C ARG A 459 40.72 -0.59 8.41
N ALA A 460 41.15 0.47 7.72
CA ALA A 460 41.98 1.54 8.29
C ALA A 460 41.30 2.26 9.46
N ARG A 461 40.02 2.66 9.30
CA ARG A 461 39.24 3.24 10.41
C ARG A 461 39.00 2.27 11.56
N GLY A 462 38.88 0.97 11.28
CA GLY A 462 38.80 -0.07 12.32
C GLY A 462 40.08 -0.17 13.16
N ALA A 463 41.25 -0.15 12.51
CA ALA A 463 42.54 -0.16 13.19
C ALA A 463 42.76 1.11 14.04
N ASP A 464 42.44 2.29 13.50
CA ASP A 464 42.51 3.58 14.21
C ASP A 464 41.61 3.59 15.47
N VAL A 465 40.36 3.14 15.36
CA VAL A 465 39.45 3.03 16.52
C VAL A 465 39.96 2.04 17.57
N VAL A 466 40.54 0.91 17.17
CA VAL A 466 41.17 -0.05 18.12
C VAL A 466 42.42 0.54 18.77
N GLY A 467 43.21 1.35 18.05
CA GLY A 467 44.33 2.10 18.61
C GLY A 467 43.89 3.10 19.67
N ARG A 468 42.89 3.94 19.36
CA ARG A 468 42.34 4.93 20.31
C ARG A 468 41.71 4.28 21.54
N LEU A 469 40.98 3.17 21.38
CA LEU A 469 40.41 2.41 22.50
C LEU A 469 41.48 1.77 23.42
N ARG A 470 42.75 1.70 22.98
CA ARG A 470 43.88 1.22 23.79
C ARG A 470 44.65 2.35 24.50
N LEU A 471 44.29 3.62 24.25
CA LEU A 471 44.94 4.81 24.81
C LEU A 471 43.96 5.73 25.57
N GLY A 472 42.69 5.79 25.18
CA GLY A 472 41.63 6.58 25.82
C GLY A 472 41.07 5.94 27.10
N GLY A 473 41.95 5.63 28.06
CA GLY A 473 41.62 4.94 29.31
C GLY A 473 41.14 5.82 30.46
N ALA A 474 40.78 7.09 30.22
CA ALA A 474 40.38 8.03 31.28
C ALA A 474 39.44 9.14 30.79
N GLY A 475 38.34 9.36 31.54
CA GLY A 475 37.61 10.63 31.61
C GLY A 475 36.48 10.87 30.61
N LEU A 476 35.39 11.47 31.12
CA LEU A 476 34.26 12.09 30.41
C LEU A 476 33.36 11.14 29.59
N GLY A 477 32.07 11.41 29.41
CA GLY A 477 31.23 12.50 29.93
C GLY A 477 29.79 12.34 29.38
N GLU A 478 28.80 12.94 30.02
CA GLU A 478 27.39 12.74 29.66
C GLU A 478 27.00 13.40 28.33
N GLY A 479 26.03 12.82 27.62
CA GLY A 479 25.53 13.32 26.34
C GLY A 479 24.17 12.71 25.97
N ALA A 480 23.11 13.51 26.02
CA ALA A 480 21.72 13.05 25.95
C ALA A 480 21.37 12.25 24.69
N ALA A 481 20.71 11.09 24.88
CA ALA A 481 20.15 10.27 23.81
C ALA A 481 18.61 10.33 23.82
N TRP A 482 18.02 10.68 22.67
CA TRP A 482 16.56 10.76 22.51
C TRP A 482 15.90 9.38 22.60
N GLY A 483 15.34 9.06 23.77
CA GLY A 483 14.73 7.77 24.09
C GLY A 483 13.30 7.63 23.56
N TYR A 484 13.12 6.91 22.46
CA TYR A 484 11.80 6.48 21.99
C TYR A 484 11.24 5.38 22.92
N HIS A 485 10.35 5.75 23.84
CA HIS A 485 9.75 4.84 24.81
C HIS A 485 8.61 4.00 24.17
N GLU A 486 8.88 2.74 23.82
CA GLU A 486 7.79 1.75 23.66
C GLU A 486 7.36 1.26 25.05
N GLY A 487 6.12 1.57 25.43
CA GLY A 487 5.55 1.21 26.74
C GLY A 487 5.26 -0.30 26.87
N GLY A 488 6.24 -1.05 27.36
CA GLY A 488 6.11 -2.47 27.70
C GLY A 488 5.42 -2.72 29.05
N GLY A 489 4.11 -2.44 29.14
CA GLY A 489 3.33 -2.65 30.37
C GLY A 489 3.10 -4.13 30.70
N ALA A 490 3.93 -4.70 31.59
CA ALA A 490 3.75 -6.03 32.16
C ALA A 490 3.36 -5.92 33.65
N GLY A 491 2.05 -5.89 33.93
CA GLY A 491 1.53 -5.82 35.29
C GLY A 491 1.62 -7.18 36.01
N GLY A 492 2.61 -7.33 36.88
CA GLY A 492 2.70 -8.45 37.83
C GLY A 492 2.02 -8.10 39.16
N VAL A 493 1.24 -9.04 39.70
CA VAL A 493 0.61 -8.93 41.04
C VAL A 493 1.63 -9.29 42.11
N PRO A 494 1.64 -8.57 43.25
CA PRO A 494 1.60 -9.28 44.53
C PRO A 494 0.69 -8.63 45.59
N GLY A 495 0.21 -9.46 46.51
CA GLY A 495 -0.04 -9.17 47.94
C GLY A 495 -0.78 -7.89 48.35
N GLY A 496 -2.01 -8.03 48.86
CA GLY A 496 -2.68 -6.97 49.61
C GLY A 496 -2.27 -6.91 51.08
N PHE A 497 -2.67 -5.83 51.76
CA PHE A 497 -2.74 -5.77 53.22
C PHE A 497 -3.99 -4.98 53.65
N VAL A 498 -4.44 -5.18 54.90
CA VAL A 498 -5.70 -4.62 55.41
C VAL A 498 -5.46 -3.28 56.11
N GLY A 499 -6.37 -2.32 55.89
CA GLY A 499 -6.44 -1.05 56.59
C GLY A 499 -7.87 -0.50 56.54
N VAL A 500 -8.36 0.07 57.65
CA VAL A 500 -9.77 0.47 57.84
C VAL A 500 -9.89 1.96 58.11
N GLY A 501 -10.96 2.57 57.62
CA GLY A 501 -11.28 4.00 57.74
C GLY A 501 -11.14 4.74 56.40
N GLY A 502 -11.96 5.73 56.07
CA GLY A 502 -13.06 6.34 56.84
C GLY A 502 -13.03 7.86 56.73
N VAL A 503 -14.20 8.49 56.91
CA VAL A 503 -14.45 9.95 56.84
C VAL A 503 -14.62 10.55 55.44
N GLU A 504 -15.66 11.38 55.40
CA GLU A 504 -16.30 12.15 54.33
C GLU A 504 -15.46 13.20 53.58
N ALA A 505 -16.11 13.71 52.51
CA ALA A 505 -16.12 15.10 52.04
C ALA A 505 -14.79 15.82 51.69
N ALA A 506 -14.68 16.22 50.41
CA ALA A 506 -14.79 17.63 50.06
C ALA A 506 -14.99 17.82 48.54
N GLU A 507 -16.06 18.50 48.16
CA GLU A 507 -16.26 19.05 46.82
C GLU A 507 -15.34 20.25 46.60
N ARG A 508 -14.46 20.20 45.58
CA ARG A 508 -13.81 21.39 45.01
C ARG A 508 -13.66 21.28 43.50
N THR A 509 -14.48 22.03 42.79
CA THR A 509 -14.26 22.39 41.39
C THR A 509 -13.16 23.45 41.28
N SER A 510 -12.40 23.41 40.20
CA SER A 510 -11.53 24.50 39.75
C SER A 510 -11.63 24.61 38.22
N PRO A 511 -11.61 25.83 37.65
CA PRO A 511 -12.01 26.05 36.26
C PRO A 511 -10.92 25.61 35.27
N VAL A 512 -11.36 25.20 34.08
CA VAL A 512 -10.49 24.98 32.91
C VAL A 512 -10.22 26.32 32.25
N GLU A 513 -8.96 26.76 32.24
CA GLU A 513 -8.52 27.92 31.47
C GLU A 513 -8.35 27.53 29.99
N VAL A 514 -9.05 28.24 29.10
CA VAL A 514 -9.08 27.94 27.66
C VAL A 514 -8.02 28.77 26.95
N VAL A 515 -6.84 28.18 26.73
CA VAL A 515 -5.83 28.72 25.80
C VAL A 515 -6.10 28.18 24.41
N ALA A 516 -6.48 29.05 23.48
CA ALA A 516 -6.75 28.70 22.09
C ALA A 516 -5.46 28.68 21.24
N TYR A 517 -5.34 27.66 20.38
CA TYR A 517 -4.40 27.54 19.25
C TYR A 517 -4.99 26.60 18.20
#